data_AF-D9UQY4-F1
#
_entry.id   AF-D9UQY4-F1
#
_cell.length_a   1.000
_cell.length_b   1.000
_cell.length_c   1.000
_cell.angle_alpha   90.00
_cell.angle_beta   90.00
_cell.angle_gamma   90.00
#
_symmetry.space_group_name_H-M   'P 1'
#
loop_
_entity.id
_entity.type
_entity.pdbx_description
1 polymer ?
#
loop_
_entity_poly.entity_id
_entity_poly.type
_entity_poly.pdbx_seq_one_letter_code
_entity_poly.pdbx_strand_id
1 'polypeptide(L)'
;MSGEHRYVVAVRGGDASRGFQLGGTTTRSARVALVRLRGQALRIADGLDPHPGTWWLGNGGLVRLPDAPEALPDAPAELRAWVVSSVHQDDALDQLVNGFPLVLRVTDRWSGCWFELTARSLVPVPAAPPFRRTAPARPVAYA
;
A
#
# COMPACT_ATOMS: atom_id res chain seq x y z
N MET A 1 29.16 0.35 -9.11
CA MET A 1 28.46 1.65 -9.12
C MET A 1 27.11 1.44 -8.46
N SER A 2 26.95 1.78 -7.18
CA SER A 2 25.66 1.67 -6.49
C SER A 2 24.75 2.80 -7.01
N GLY A 3 23.77 2.47 -7.85
CA GLY A 3 22.72 3.41 -8.19
C GLY A 3 21.99 3.78 -6.90
N GLU A 4 21.88 5.07 -6.60
CA GLU A 4 21.17 5.53 -5.40
C GLU A 4 19.72 5.04 -5.46
N HIS A 5 19.38 4.01 -4.69
CA HIS A 5 18.03 3.45 -4.66
C HIS A 5 17.07 4.47 -4.06
N ARG A 6 16.38 5.22 -4.92
CA ARG A 6 15.30 6.11 -4.50
C ARG A 6 13.97 5.40 -4.60
N TYR A 7 13.14 5.61 -3.60
CA TYR A 7 11.78 5.08 -3.54
C TYR A 7 10.79 6.23 -3.58
N VAL A 8 9.73 6.09 -4.36
CA VAL A 8 8.58 7.00 -4.30
C VAL A 8 7.51 6.34 -3.46
N VAL A 9 7.00 7.09 -2.49
CA VAL A 9 5.80 6.78 -1.74
C VAL A 9 4.70 7.71 -2.23
N ALA A 10 3.54 7.17 -2.56
CA ALA A 10 2.38 7.95 -2.98
C ALA A 10 1.12 7.44 -2.30
N VAL A 11 0.23 8.37 -1.96
CA VAL A 11 -1.04 8.10 -1.30
C VAL A 11 -2.14 8.74 -2.12
N ARG A 12 -3.15 7.94 -2.45
CA ARG A 12 -4.34 8.35 -3.18
C ARG A 12 -5.57 7.95 -2.39
N GLY A 13 -6.65 8.65 -2.63
CA GLY A 13 -7.96 8.21 -2.17
C GLY A 13 -9.06 8.88 -2.97
N GLY A 14 -10.26 8.38 -2.84
CA GLY A 14 -11.38 8.84 -3.64
C GLY A 14 -12.63 8.05 -3.39
N ASP A 15 -13.58 8.22 -4.28
CA ASP A 15 -14.87 7.54 -4.29
C ASP A 15 -15.13 6.97 -5.70
N ALA A 16 -16.37 6.59 -5.98
CA ALA A 16 -16.79 6.07 -7.28
C ALA A 16 -16.71 7.10 -8.43
N SER A 17 -16.71 8.39 -8.10
CA SER A 17 -16.77 9.49 -9.09
C SER A 17 -15.39 10.10 -9.36
N ARG A 18 -14.50 10.14 -8.36
CA ARG A 18 -13.23 10.85 -8.46
C ARG A 18 -12.16 10.30 -7.53
N GLY A 19 -10.90 10.60 -7.87
CA GLY A 19 -9.75 10.30 -7.04
C GLY A 19 -8.82 11.49 -6.89
N PHE A 20 -8.13 11.56 -5.75
CA PHE A 20 -7.23 12.63 -5.35
C PHE A 20 -5.88 12.09 -4.91
N GLN A 21 -4.84 12.87 -5.13
CA GLN A 21 -3.55 12.66 -4.49
C GLN A 21 -3.63 13.22 -3.07
N LEU A 22 -3.49 12.35 -2.07
CA LEU A 22 -3.52 12.73 -0.65
C LEU A 22 -2.12 13.00 -0.08
N GLY A 23 -1.07 12.65 -0.82
CA GLY A 23 0.30 12.96 -0.47
C GLY A 23 1.32 12.13 -1.23
N GLY A 24 2.59 12.49 -1.11
CA GLY A 24 3.69 11.71 -1.66
C GLY A 24 5.04 12.22 -1.16
N THR A 25 6.03 11.36 -1.17
CA THR A 25 7.42 11.69 -0.80
C THR A 25 8.39 10.77 -1.50
N THR A 26 9.62 11.23 -1.70
CA THR A 26 10.75 10.37 -2.08
C THR A 26 11.56 10.00 -0.84
N THR A 27 12.15 8.80 -0.83
CA THR A 27 13.07 8.35 0.23
C THR A 27 14.24 7.61 -0.38
N ARG A 28 15.32 7.42 0.39
CA ARG A 28 16.56 6.76 -0.06
C ARG A 28 16.66 5.28 0.33
N SER A 29 15.62 4.69 0.93
CA SER A 29 15.66 3.29 1.34
C SER A 29 14.26 2.67 1.41
N ALA A 30 14.18 1.38 1.12
CA ALA A 30 12.95 0.59 1.24
C ALA A 30 12.36 0.68 2.64
N ARG A 31 13.20 0.56 3.68
CA ARG A 31 12.77 0.64 5.07
C ARG A 31 12.16 1.99 5.43
N VAL A 32 12.77 3.09 4.99
CA VAL A 32 12.21 4.43 5.24
C VAL A 32 10.92 4.63 4.43
N ALA A 33 10.84 4.13 3.19
CA ALA A 33 9.61 4.13 2.41
C ALA A 33 8.47 3.40 3.13
N LEU A 34 8.74 2.21 3.69
CA LEU A 34 7.76 1.43 4.44
C LEU A 34 7.31 2.15 5.72
N VAL A 35 8.24 2.74 6.49
CA VAL A 35 7.90 3.55 7.67
C VAL A 35 7.00 4.73 7.29
N ARG A 36 7.29 5.40 6.16
CA ARG A 36 6.43 6.49 5.67
C ARG A 36 5.06 5.99 5.28
N LEU A 37 4.95 4.83 4.64
CA LEU A 37 3.66 4.21 4.32
C LEU A 37 2.85 3.86 5.57
N ARG A 38 3.47 3.28 6.60
CA ARG A 38 2.83 3.02 7.89
C ARG A 38 2.30 4.29 8.53
N GLY A 39 3.10 5.36 8.52
CA GLY A 39 2.65 6.67 9.02
C GLY A 39 1.47 7.23 8.24
N GLN A 40 1.43 7.04 6.91
CA GLN A 40 0.30 7.46 6.08
C GLN A 40 -0.96 6.62 6.33
N ALA A 41 -0.82 5.31 6.52
CA ALA A 41 -1.93 4.42 6.86
C ALA A 41 -2.57 4.84 8.19
N LEU A 42 -1.75 5.09 9.22
CA LEU A 42 -2.23 5.60 10.52
C LEU A 42 -2.88 6.97 10.39
N ARG A 43 -2.25 7.91 9.66
CA ARG A 43 -2.81 9.25 9.44
C ARG A 43 -4.21 9.19 8.81
N ILE A 44 -4.42 8.29 7.85
CA ILE A 44 -5.74 8.10 7.23
C ILE A 44 -6.71 7.48 8.23
N ALA A 45 -6.32 6.38 8.89
CA ALA A 45 -7.18 5.70 9.86
C ALA A 45 -7.63 6.64 10.99
N ASP A 46 -6.70 7.40 11.56
CA ASP A 46 -6.98 8.35 12.65
C ASP A 46 -7.73 9.60 12.17
N GLY A 47 -7.64 9.95 10.89
CA GLY A 47 -8.43 11.03 10.32
C GLY A 47 -9.89 10.62 10.06
N LEU A 48 -10.13 9.36 9.73
CA LEU A 48 -11.45 8.80 9.42
C LEU A 48 -12.20 8.33 10.67
N ASP A 49 -11.51 7.65 11.57
CA ASP A 49 -12.04 7.11 12.82
C ASP A 49 -11.11 7.49 13.99
N PRO A 50 -11.11 8.76 14.40
CA PRO A 50 -10.27 9.24 15.48
C PRO A 50 -10.71 8.72 16.85
N HIS A 51 -9.75 8.57 17.76
CA HIS A 51 -10.08 8.31 19.17
C HIS A 51 -10.89 9.49 19.76
N PRO A 52 -11.92 9.26 20.60
CA PRO A 52 -12.74 10.34 21.16
C PRO A 52 -11.97 11.40 21.96
N GLY A 53 -10.81 11.03 22.51
CA GLY A 53 -9.91 11.93 23.23
C GLY A 53 -8.88 12.67 22.35
N THR A 54 -9.01 12.64 21.02
CA THR A 54 -8.02 13.27 20.13
C THR A 54 -8.12 14.79 20.22
N TRP A 55 -6.99 15.47 20.46
CA TRP A 55 -6.94 16.91 20.83
C TRP A 55 -7.56 17.89 19.83
N TRP A 56 -7.63 17.53 18.54
CA TRP A 56 -8.21 18.38 17.50
C TRP A 56 -9.72 18.22 17.35
N LEU A 57 -10.33 17.24 18.04
CA LEU A 57 -11.77 17.09 18.14
C LEU A 57 -12.28 17.86 19.35
N GLY A 58 -13.23 18.77 19.10
CA GLY A 58 -14.01 19.36 20.18
C GLY A 58 -14.92 18.32 20.84
N ASN A 59 -15.35 18.60 22.08
CA ASN A 59 -16.38 17.80 22.75
C ASN A 59 -17.63 17.70 21.86
N GLY A 60 -18.15 16.49 21.68
CA GLY A 60 -19.31 16.23 20.82
C GLY A 60 -19.02 16.17 19.31
N GLY A 61 -17.74 16.20 18.90
CA GLY A 61 -17.33 16.07 17.50
C GLY A 61 -17.49 14.65 16.90
N LEU A 62 -17.86 13.66 17.72
CA LEU A 62 -18.10 12.29 17.29
C LEU A 62 -19.49 11.84 17.71
N VAL A 63 -20.15 11.09 16.83
CA VAL A 63 -21.40 10.39 17.10
C VAL A 63 -21.12 8.90 17.02
N ARG A 64 -21.50 8.15 18.07
CA ARG A 64 -21.48 6.69 18.00
C ARG A 64 -22.57 6.25 17.01
N LEU A 65 -22.19 5.54 15.97
CA LEU A 65 -23.16 4.88 15.08
C LEU A 65 -23.85 3.76 15.87
N PRO A 66 -25.19 3.80 16.02
CA PRO A 66 -25.94 2.65 16.54
C PRO A 66 -25.91 1.55 15.48
N ASP A 67 -25.59 0.32 15.89
CA ASP A 67 -25.77 -0.89 15.09
C ASP A 67 -25.06 -0.93 13.72
N ALA A 68 -23.81 -0.45 13.65
CA ALA A 68 -22.96 -0.80 12.51
C ALA A 68 -22.79 -2.33 12.48
N PRO A 69 -23.11 -3.02 11.38
CA PRO A 69 -22.99 -4.47 11.32
C PRO A 69 -21.54 -4.87 11.61
N GLU A 70 -21.33 -5.59 12.71
CA GLU A 70 -20.06 -6.10 13.24
C GLU A 70 -19.25 -6.95 12.23
N ALA A 71 -19.78 -7.20 11.05
CA ALA A 71 -19.35 -8.28 10.18
C ALA A 71 -18.21 -7.92 9.21
N LEU A 72 -17.88 -6.64 8.99
CA LEU A 72 -16.82 -6.25 8.04
C LEU A 72 -15.93 -5.14 8.59
N PRO A 73 -14.59 -5.32 8.61
CA PRO A 73 -13.66 -4.25 8.91
C PRO A 73 -13.88 -3.08 7.95
N ASP A 74 -13.96 -1.88 8.50
CA ASP A 74 -13.96 -0.64 7.71
C ASP A 74 -12.52 -0.27 7.31
N ALA A 75 -12.38 0.76 6.47
CA ALA A 75 -11.06 1.16 5.99
C ALA A 75 -10.07 1.50 7.14
N PRO A 76 -10.46 2.24 8.20
CA PRO A 76 -9.61 2.44 9.38
C PRO A 76 -9.14 1.15 10.04
N ALA A 77 -10.03 0.17 10.26
CA ALA A 77 -9.68 -1.10 10.87
C ALA A 77 -8.67 -1.90 10.02
N GLU A 78 -8.88 -1.98 8.71
CA GLU A 78 -7.95 -2.67 7.79
C GLU A 78 -6.56 -2.02 7.78
N LEU A 79 -6.51 -0.68 7.74
CA LEU A 79 -5.24 0.06 7.78
C LEU A 79 -4.49 -0.17 9.10
N ARG A 80 -5.19 -0.15 10.24
CA ARG A 80 -4.59 -0.44 11.55
C ARG A 80 -4.09 -1.88 11.63
N ALA A 81 -4.88 -2.84 11.15
CA ALA A 81 -4.50 -4.25 11.10
C ALA A 81 -3.24 -4.47 10.25
N TRP A 82 -3.13 -3.79 9.10
CA TRP A 82 -1.92 -3.84 8.29
C TRP A 82 -0.70 -3.29 9.02
N VAL A 83 -0.83 -2.14 9.70
CA VAL A 83 0.28 -1.47 10.41
C VAL A 83 0.87 -2.31 11.55
N VAL A 84 0.04 -3.10 12.25
CA VAL A 84 0.46 -3.92 13.41
C VAL A 84 0.88 -5.35 13.04
N SER A 85 0.52 -5.84 11.85
CA SER A 85 0.88 -7.19 11.41
C SER A 85 2.36 -7.28 11.00
N SER A 86 3.20 -7.92 11.81
CA SER A 86 4.62 -8.11 11.49
C SER A 86 4.82 -8.86 10.18
N VAL A 87 3.99 -9.88 9.90
CA VAL A 87 4.01 -10.64 8.65
C VAL A 87 3.83 -9.71 7.44
N HIS A 88 2.80 -8.85 7.46
CA HIS A 88 2.59 -7.90 6.37
C HIS A 88 3.72 -6.89 6.23
N GLN A 89 4.39 -6.50 7.33
CA GLN A 89 5.50 -5.57 7.28
C GLN A 89 6.78 -6.20 6.73
N ASP A 90 7.06 -7.46 7.08
CA ASP A 90 8.21 -8.21 6.58
C ASP A 90 8.04 -8.49 5.08
N ASP A 91 6.87 -9.00 4.66
CA ASP A 91 6.54 -9.23 3.24
C ASP A 91 6.64 -7.93 2.41
N ALA A 92 6.15 -6.82 2.94
CA ALA A 92 6.21 -5.52 2.28
C ALA A 92 7.64 -5.01 2.15
N LEU A 93 8.48 -5.21 3.16
CA LEU A 93 9.89 -4.82 3.11
C LEU A 93 10.63 -5.67 2.06
N ASP A 94 10.40 -6.97 2.05
CA ASP A 94 11.02 -7.90 1.10
C ASP A 94 10.65 -7.55 -0.34
N GLN A 95 9.38 -7.22 -0.62
CA GLN A 95 8.98 -6.73 -1.95
C GLN A 95 9.80 -5.50 -2.37
N LEU A 96 9.90 -4.49 -1.51
CA LEU A 96 10.61 -3.25 -1.81
C LEU A 96 12.13 -3.43 -1.95
N VAL A 97 12.74 -4.31 -1.15
CA VAL A 97 14.17 -4.64 -1.24
C VAL A 97 14.47 -5.36 -2.55
N ASN A 98 13.58 -6.25 -2.99
CA ASN A 98 13.69 -6.95 -4.28
C ASN A 98 13.23 -6.10 -5.48
N GLY A 99 12.90 -4.82 -5.26
CA GLY A 99 12.55 -3.87 -6.30
C GLY A 99 11.12 -3.97 -6.82
N PHE A 100 10.28 -4.82 -6.22
CA PHE A 100 8.86 -4.90 -6.55
C PHE A 100 8.09 -3.72 -5.95
N PRO A 101 7.10 -3.17 -6.68
CA PRO A 101 6.24 -2.15 -6.12
C PRO A 101 5.29 -2.75 -5.09
N LEU A 102 5.16 -2.08 -3.96
CA LEU A 102 4.15 -2.35 -2.95
C LEU A 102 2.90 -1.53 -3.26
N VAL A 103 1.73 -2.18 -3.20
CA VAL A 103 0.42 -1.53 -3.31
C VAL A 103 -0.48 -2.08 -2.20
N LEU A 104 -0.89 -1.21 -1.29
CA LEU A 104 -1.94 -1.47 -0.32
C LEU A 104 -3.18 -0.68 -0.74
N ARG A 105 -4.27 -1.38 -1.04
CA ARG A 105 -5.54 -0.77 -1.40
C ARG A 105 -6.62 -1.23 -0.43
N VAL A 106 -7.31 -0.27 0.16
CA VAL A 106 -8.38 -0.48 1.13
C VAL A 106 -9.62 0.25 0.64
N THR A 107 -10.79 -0.37 0.77
CA THR A 107 -12.06 0.21 0.36
C THR A 107 -13.03 0.18 1.53
N ASP A 108 -13.54 1.34 1.91
CA ASP A 108 -14.67 1.43 2.81
C ASP A 108 -15.93 1.05 2.05
N ARG A 109 -16.50 -0.11 2.40
CA ARG A 109 -17.69 -0.66 1.75
C ARG A 109 -18.96 0.12 2.06
N TRP A 110 -19.00 0.87 3.16
CA TRP A 110 -20.17 1.66 3.52
C TRP A 110 -20.27 2.93 2.68
N SER A 111 -19.16 3.67 2.57
CA SER A 111 -19.11 4.91 1.79
C SER A 111 -18.75 4.72 0.31
N GLY A 112 -18.18 3.58 -0.07
CA GLY A 112 -17.58 3.36 -1.39
C GLY A 112 -16.27 4.12 -1.58
N CYS A 113 -15.75 4.77 -0.53
CA CYS A 113 -14.46 5.43 -0.59
C CYS A 113 -13.33 4.41 -0.62
N TRP A 114 -12.24 4.75 -1.28
CA TRP A 114 -11.06 3.91 -1.37
C TRP A 114 -9.80 4.71 -1.06
N PHE A 115 -8.78 4.01 -0.58
CA PHE A 115 -7.46 4.54 -0.30
C PHE A 115 -6.42 3.60 -0.91
N GLU A 116 -5.41 4.18 -1.55
CA GLU A 116 -4.31 3.44 -2.16
C GLU A 116 -2.98 4.03 -1.70
N LEU A 117 -2.16 3.17 -1.12
CA LEU A 117 -0.87 3.47 -0.55
C LEU A 117 0.16 2.68 -1.34
N THR A 118 1.07 3.38 -2.02
CA THR A 118 2.06 2.75 -2.88
C THR A 118 3.47 3.12 -2.48
N ALA A 119 4.39 2.18 -2.64
CA ALA A 119 5.82 2.44 -2.63
C ALA A 119 6.49 1.69 -3.78
N ARG A 120 7.38 2.35 -4.52
CA ARG A 120 8.14 1.70 -5.60
C ARG A 120 9.54 2.24 -5.72
N SER A 121 10.47 1.37 -6.13
CA SER A 121 11.82 1.78 -6.52
C SER A 121 11.77 2.61 -7.81
N LEU A 122 12.57 3.67 -7.86
CA LEU A 122 12.85 4.45 -9.07
C LEU A 122 14.02 3.88 -9.88
N VAL A 123 14.77 2.94 -9.29
CA VAL A 123 15.73 2.13 -10.04
C VAL A 123 14.95 1.01 -10.72
N PRO A 124 14.98 0.89 -12.06
CA PRO A 124 14.33 -0.21 -12.76
C PRO A 124 14.86 -1.55 -12.27
N VAL A 125 13.97 -2.50 -11.98
CA VAL A 125 14.38 -3.91 -11.88
C VAL A 125 14.93 -4.30 -13.26
N PRO A 126 16.13 -4.89 -13.37
CA PRO A 126 16.60 -5.42 -14.64
C PRO A 126 15.52 -6.35 -15.18
N ALA A 127 14.98 -6.06 -16.37
CA ALA A 127 14.03 -6.95 -17.00
C ALA A 127 14.64 -8.36 -17.01
N ALA A 128 13.91 -9.34 -16.47
CA ALA A 128 14.32 -10.74 -16.60
C ALA A 128 14.66 -10.98 -18.08
N PRO A 129 15.81 -11.58 -18.41
CA PRO A 129 16.14 -11.84 -19.80
C PRO A 129 14.96 -12.56 -20.44
N PRO A 130 14.54 -12.19 -21.66
CA PRO A 130 13.43 -12.86 -22.30
C PRO A 130 13.75 -14.34 -22.29
N PHE A 131 12.81 -15.15 -21.79
CA PHE A 131 12.94 -16.60 -21.80
C PHE A 131 13.26 -16.99 -23.24
N ARG A 132 14.51 -17.37 -23.51
CA ARG A 132 14.87 -17.92 -24.82
C ARG A 132 14.12 -19.23 -24.89
N ARG A 133 12.97 -19.20 -25.58
CA ARG A 133 12.28 -20.41 -26.01
C ARG A 133 13.29 -21.13 -26.89
N THR A 134 14.00 -22.10 -26.33
CA THR A 134 14.81 -23.04 -27.10
C THR A 134 13.88 -23.62 -28.14
N ALA A 135 14.22 -23.41 -29.41
CA ALA A 135 13.50 -24.06 -30.49
C ALA A 135 13.50 -25.57 -30.20
N PRO A 136 12.37 -26.28 -30.35
CA PRO A 136 12.37 -27.72 -30.20
C PRO A 136 13.41 -28.29 -31.19
N ALA A 137 14.25 -29.19 -30.71
CA ALA A 137 15.15 -29.95 -31.56
C ALA A 137 14.32 -30.58 -32.68
N ARG A 138 14.71 -30.34 -33.94
CA ARG A 138 14.10 -31.02 -35.09
C ARG A 138 14.18 -32.53 -34.86
N PRO A 139 13.09 -33.29 -35.04
CA PRO A 139 13.17 -34.74 -34.97
C PRO A 139 14.08 -35.23 -36.09
N VAL A 140 15.08 -36.03 -35.71
CA VAL A 140 15.93 -36.74 -36.65
C VAL A 140 15.08 -37.86 -37.24
N ALA A 141 14.76 -37.78 -38.53
CA ALA A 141 14.09 -38.86 -39.23
C ALA A 141 15.09 -40.02 -39.40
N TYR A 142 14.77 -41.18 -38.84
CA TYR A 142 15.42 -42.43 -39.21
C TYR A 142 14.71 -42.99 -40.44
N ALA A 143 15.51 -43.35 -41.45
CA ALA A 143 15.09 -44.02 -42.69
C ALA A 143 14.73 -45.49 -42.46
#